data_AF-A0AB39M9E6-F1
#
_entry.id   AF-A0AB39M9E6-F1
#
_cell.length_a   1.000
_cell.length_b   1.000
_cell.length_c   1.000
_cell.angle_alpha   90.00
_cell.angle_beta   90.00
_cell.angle_gamma   90.00
#
_symmetry.space_group_name_H-M   'P 1'
#
loop_
_entity.id
_entity.type
_entity.pdbx_description
1 polymer ?
#
loop_
_entity_poly.entity_id
_entity_poly.type
_entity_poly.pdbx_seq_one_letter_code
_entity_poly.pdbx_strand_id
1 'polypeptide(L)'
;MSKDPADLQYEERIVWTEDIDRFDYVRESLTTDAGTRARPVSWHGAGRRVGYSTLKRDAPSNDVAGRFTRRIFWIKEHDRSERPDGVYKDATPSEGVDPRTVAPGVWGEVTERAWGGPLPVPSDTPISATQQEAKGHVRQPEQPRSSQSAAASFKETRAVEQGVTKAFADWLYLHEVSVPETVGAAVGEEFKRWLWANNEELIAAIANAVARQTTLPEQPPSTDEQ
;
A
#
# COMPACT_ATOMS: atom_id res chain seq x y z
N MET A 1 1.65 -2.29 2.64
CA MET A 1 2.52 -3.33 3.23
C MET A 1 2.23 -4.63 2.49
N SER A 2 3.24 -5.45 2.24
CA SER A 2 2.98 -6.83 1.84
C SER A 2 2.35 -7.55 3.03
N LYS A 3 1.22 -8.23 2.86
CA LYS A 3 0.55 -9.01 3.90
C LYS A 3 1.16 -10.42 3.93
N ASP A 4 2.37 -10.56 4.46
CA ASP A 4 3.03 -11.86 4.57
C ASP A 4 2.37 -12.68 5.69
N PRO A 5 1.87 -13.91 5.44
CA PRO A 5 1.37 -14.79 6.49
C PRO A 5 2.39 -15.06 7.61
N ALA A 6 3.69 -14.99 7.31
CA ALA A 6 4.76 -15.20 8.29
C ALA A 6 4.74 -14.15 9.41
N ASP A 7 4.22 -12.95 9.16
CA ASP A 7 4.15 -11.89 10.18
C ASP A 7 3.14 -12.21 11.29
N LEU A 8 2.15 -13.06 11.01
CA LEU A 8 1.05 -13.39 11.94
C LEU A 8 1.11 -14.80 12.52
N GLN A 9 2.07 -15.63 12.09
CA GLN A 9 2.12 -17.07 12.39
C GLN A 9 2.19 -17.41 13.90
N TYR A 10 2.70 -16.46 14.71
CA TYR A 10 2.86 -16.62 16.15
C TYR A 10 1.75 -15.96 16.97
N GLU A 11 0.74 -15.38 16.34
CA GLU A 11 -0.40 -14.82 17.06
C GLU A 11 -1.17 -15.91 17.82
N GLU A 12 -1.57 -15.58 19.04
CA GLU A 12 -2.38 -16.44 19.90
C GLU A 12 -3.82 -15.93 19.99
N ARG A 13 -4.00 -14.61 20.20
CA ARG A 13 -5.32 -13.98 20.36
C ARG A 13 -5.32 -12.57 19.78
N ILE A 14 -6.52 -12.10 19.44
CA ILE A 14 -6.80 -10.68 19.20
C ILE A 14 -7.56 -10.16 20.41
N VAL A 15 -7.04 -9.09 21.01
CA VAL A 15 -7.65 -8.43 22.16
C VAL A 15 -8.18 -7.09 21.69
N TRP A 16 -9.51 -6.98 21.68
CA TRP A 16 -10.21 -5.72 21.47
C TRP A 16 -10.39 -5.01 22.81
N THR A 17 -10.02 -3.74 22.90
CA THR A 17 -10.20 -2.92 24.10
C THR A 17 -11.50 -2.12 24.07
N GLU A 18 -12.20 -2.17 22.95
CA GLU A 18 -13.51 -1.54 22.73
C GLU A 18 -14.40 -2.51 21.98
N ASP A 19 -15.72 -2.28 22.05
CA ASP A 19 -16.71 -3.05 21.28
C ASP A 19 -16.47 -2.87 19.78
N ILE A 20 -16.31 -3.96 19.05
CA ILE A 20 -16.02 -3.94 17.60
C ILE A 20 -17.25 -3.66 16.75
N ASP A 21 -18.45 -3.86 17.29
CA ASP A 21 -19.68 -3.68 16.52
C ASP A 21 -19.95 -2.22 16.16
N ARG A 22 -19.33 -1.27 16.87
CA ARG A 22 -19.37 0.16 16.55
C ARG A 22 -18.44 0.58 15.39
N PHE A 23 -17.58 -0.31 14.90
CA PHE A 23 -16.57 0.00 13.89
C PHE A 23 -16.84 -0.74 12.58
N ASP A 24 -17.29 -0.01 11.55
CA ASP A 24 -17.38 -0.57 10.19
C ASP A 24 -16.03 -1.06 9.68
N TYR A 25 -14.98 -0.31 9.99
CA TYR A 25 -13.59 -0.71 9.82
C TYR A 25 -12.74 -0.27 11.02
N VAL A 26 -11.62 -0.94 11.21
CA VAL A 26 -10.48 -0.48 12.04
C VAL A 26 -9.25 -0.38 11.16
N ARG A 27 -8.27 0.44 11.52
CA ARG A 27 -6.97 0.45 10.81
C ARG A 27 -6.08 -0.63 11.39
N GLU A 28 -5.46 -1.42 10.52
CA GLU A 28 -4.55 -2.51 10.88
C GLU A 28 -3.09 -2.10 10.60
N SER A 29 -2.20 -2.35 11.55
CA SER A 29 -0.76 -2.10 11.37
C SER A 29 0.06 -3.13 12.14
N LEU A 30 1.27 -3.42 11.63
CA LEU A 30 2.28 -4.14 12.39
C LEU A 30 3.19 -3.15 13.10
N THR A 31 3.50 -3.44 14.36
CA THR A 31 4.69 -2.90 15.00
C THR A 31 5.72 -3.99 15.19
N THR A 32 7.00 -3.65 15.03
CA THR A 32 8.14 -4.55 15.27
C THR A 32 8.86 -4.23 16.59
N ASP A 33 8.41 -3.22 17.33
CA ASP A 33 9.08 -2.72 18.53
C ASP A 33 8.43 -3.21 19.85
N ALA A 34 7.41 -4.08 19.77
CA ALA A 34 6.66 -4.48 20.95
C ALA A 34 7.58 -5.22 21.94
N GLY A 35 7.73 -4.68 23.15
CA GLY A 35 8.60 -5.25 24.19
C GLY A 35 7.99 -6.41 24.98
N THR A 36 6.78 -6.86 24.62
CA THR A 36 6.09 -7.96 25.30
C THR A 36 5.29 -8.80 24.30
N ARG A 37 5.04 -10.06 24.65
CA ARG A 37 4.20 -10.98 23.85
C ARG A 37 2.70 -10.83 24.13
N ALA A 38 2.33 -10.58 25.39
CA ALA A 38 0.94 -10.65 25.83
C ALA A 38 0.37 -9.34 26.39
N ARG A 39 1.21 -8.47 26.97
CA ARG A 39 0.71 -7.20 27.55
C ARG A 39 0.22 -6.26 26.45
N PRO A 40 -0.62 -5.27 26.80
CA PRO A 40 -0.97 -4.18 25.92
C PRO A 40 0.26 -3.64 25.18
N VAL A 41 0.16 -3.55 23.85
CA VAL A 41 1.19 -2.91 23.02
C VAL A 41 1.09 -1.40 23.20
N SER A 42 2.20 -0.74 23.55
CA SER A 42 2.25 0.73 23.56
C SER A 42 1.97 1.26 22.16
N TRP A 43 1.14 2.28 22.05
CA TRP A 43 0.81 2.92 20.78
C TRP A 43 1.13 4.41 20.87
N HIS A 44 2.04 4.85 20.02
CA HIS A 44 2.43 6.26 19.86
C HIS A 44 2.16 6.78 18.44
N GLY A 45 1.47 5.97 17.62
CA GLY A 45 1.08 6.36 16.26
C GLY A 45 -0.13 7.27 16.25
N ALA A 46 -0.64 7.55 15.03
CA ALA A 46 -1.81 8.38 14.85
C ALA A 46 -3.07 7.71 15.43
N GLY A 47 -3.95 8.48 16.08
CA GLY A 47 -5.22 7.99 16.59
C GLY A 47 -5.11 7.12 17.86
N ARG A 48 -6.25 6.58 18.28
CA ARG A 48 -6.38 5.76 19.50
C ARG A 48 -6.36 4.28 19.17
N ARG A 49 -5.69 3.48 20.01
CA ARG A 49 -5.65 2.03 19.88
C ARG A 49 -6.97 1.41 20.36
N VAL A 50 -7.55 0.54 19.55
CA VAL A 50 -8.80 -0.19 19.84
C VAL A 50 -8.61 -1.69 19.97
N GLY A 51 -7.45 -2.21 19.57
CA GLY A 51 -7.10 -3.60 19.77
C GLY A 51 -5.64 -3.88 19.51
N TYR A 52 -5.22 -5.10 19.83
CA TYR A 52 -3.87 -5.59 19.58
C TYR A 52 -3.85 -7.11 19.54
N SER A 53 -2.89 -7.71 18.84
CA SER A 53 -2.67 -9.15 18.92
C SER A 53 -1.75 -9.53 20.07
N THR A 54 -1.98 -10.67 20.71
CA THR A 54 -1.02 -11.32 21.61
C THR A 54 -0.31 -12.44 20.87
N LEU A 55 0.90 -12.75 21.31
CA LEU A 55 1.71 -13.84 20.74
C LEU A 55 1.73 -15.05 21.69
N LYS A 56 1.90 -16.22 21.09
CA LYS A 56 2.18 -17.47 21.82
C LYS A 56 3.42 -17.30 22.70
N ARG A 57 3.48 -18.03 23.80
CA ARG A 57 4.58 -17.93 24.78
C ARG A 57 5.97 -18.20 24.16
N ASP A 58 6.02 -19.07 23.17
CA ASP A 58 7.22 -19.51 22.45
C ASP A 58 7.54 -18.68 21.21
N ALA A 59 6.77 -17.62 20.93
CA ALA A 59 7.03 -16.74 19.79
C ALA A 59 8.47 -16.17 19.84
N PRO A 60 9.26 -16.28 18.76
CA PRO A 60 10.62 -15.77 18.72
C PRO A 60 10.61 -14.23 18.78
N SER A 61 11.69 -13.66 19.31
CA SER A 61 11.96 -12.23 19.07
C SER A 61 12.33 -12.02 17.60
N ASN A 62 12.13 -10.81 17.10
CA ASN A 62 12.71 -10.42 15.82
C ASN A 62 14.24 -10.21 15.96
N ASP A 63 14.87 -9.58 14.96
CA ASP A 63 16.31 -9.33 14.93
C ASP A 63 16.84 -8.54 16.15
N VAL A 64 15.94 -7.92 16.93
CA VAL A 64 16.25 -7.29 18.21
C VAL A 64 15.73 -8.15 19.37
N ALA A 65 16.65 -8.62 20.22
CA ALA A 65 16.31 -9.41 21.39
C ALA A 65 15.25 -8.72 22.28
N GLY A 66 14.19 -9.44 22.63
CA GLY A 66 13.10 -8.93 23.45
C GLY A 66 12.09 -8.05 22.70
N ARG A 67 12.21 -7.90 21.38
CA ARG A 67 11.24 -7.21 20.52
C ARG A 67 10.47 -8.21 19.68
N PHE A 68 9.22 -7.86 19.39
CA PHE A 68 8.27 -8.75 18.74
C PHE A 68 7.46 -8.01 17.69
N THR A 69 7.18 -8.69 16.58
CA THR A 69 6.22 -8.24 15.58
C THR A 69 4.80 -8.53 16.07
N ARG A 70 3.95 -7.51 16.18
CA ARG A 70 2.57 -7.63 16.67
C ARG A 70 1.63 -6.71 15.90
N ARG A 71 0.38 -7.14 15.70
CA ARG A 71 -0.66 -6.29 15.15
C ARG A 71 -1.21 -5.33 16.18
N ILE A 72 -1.49 -4.12 15.72
CA ILE A 72 -2.20 -3.07 16.44
C ILE A 72 -3.38 -2.64 15.58
N PHE A 73 -4.54 -2.48 16.22
CA PHE A 73 -5.74 -1.95 15.61
C PHE A 73 -6.07 -0.58 16.20
N TRP A 74 -6.39 0.40 15.36
CA TRP A 74 -6.52 1.79 15.79
C TRP A 74 -7.53 2.59 14.94
N ILE A 75 -7.96 3.73 15.48
CA ILE A 75 -8.97 4.63 14.90
C ILE A 75 -8.47 6.08 15.00
N LYS A 76 -8.59 6.84 13.92
CA LYS A 76 -8.38 8.30 13.88
C LYS A 76 -9.67 9.06 14.14
N GLU A 77 -9.55 10.31 14.58
CA GLU A 77 -10.69 11.22 14.81
C GLU A 77 -11.52 11.55 13.56
N HIS A 78 -10.99 11.27 12.36
CA HIS A 78 -11.69 11.49 11.09
C HIS A 78 -12.12 10.19 10.40
N ASP A 79 -11.95 9.04 11.06
CA ASP A 79 -12.49 7.78 10.56
C ASP A 79 -14.02 7.74 10.69
N ARG A 80 -14.68 6.93 9.88
CA ARG A 80 -16.16 6.94 9.75
C ARG A 80 -16.91 6.73 11.06
N SER A 81 -16.35 5.94 11.97
CA SER A 81 -16.95 5.72 13.30
C SER A 81 -17.01 6.98 14.17
N GLU A 82 -16.14 7.95 13.91
CA GLU A 82 -16.08 9.25 14.61
C GLU A 82 -16.67 10.38 13.76
N ARG A 83 -16.57 10.29 12.43
CA ARG A 83 -17.16 11.24 11.47
C ARG A 83 -17.87 10.51 10.33
N PRO A 84 -19.13 10.09 10.52
CA PRO A 84 -19.88 9.30 9.54
C PRO A 84 -20.00 9.98 8.17
N ASP A 85 -20.21 11.30 8.16
CA ASP A 85 -20.34 12.10 6.93
C ASP A 85 -18.99 12.64 6.40
N GLY A 86 -17.87 12.13 6.93
CA GLY A 86 -16.52 12.58 6.59
C GLY A 86 -15.97 12.01 5.28
N VAL A 87 -14.66 12.20 5.07
CA VAL A 87 -13.94 11.75 3.85
C VAL A 87 -14.04 10.25 3.59
N TYR A 88 -14.32 9.46 4.62
CA TYR A 88 -14.47 8.02 4.55
C TYR A 88 -15.94 7.57 4.59
N LYS A 89 -16.92 8.42 4.29
CA LYS A 89 -18.34 8.03 4.25
C LYS A 89 -18.61 6.80 3.36
N ASP A 90 -18.01 6.79 2.17
CA ASP A 90 -18.25 5.80 1.09
C ASP A 90 -16.94 5.09 0.66
N ALA A 91 -15.92 5.13 1.52
CA ALA A 91 -14.63 4.47 1.28
C ALA A 91 -13.95 4.09 2.60
N THR A 92 -13.02 3.13 2.55
CA THR A 92 -12.13 2.82 3.68
C THR A 92 -10.71 3.33 3.40
N PRO A 93 -9.94 3.74 4.42
CA PRO A 93 -8.50 3.96 4.26
C PRO A 93 -7.76 2.69 3.82
N SER A 94 -6.54 2.86 3.30
CA SER A 94 -5.71 1.75 2.81
C SER A 94 -5.34 0.72 3.88
N GLU A 95 -5.31 1.14 5.15
CA GLU A 95 -5.07 0.28 6.31
C GLU A 95 -6.37 -0.30 6.89
N GLY A 96 -7.53 0.16 6.42
CA GLY A 96 -8.82 -0.20 6.98
C GLY A 96 -9.19 -1.64 6.65
N VAL A 97 -9.68 -2.36 7.65
CA VAL A 97 -10.16 -3.74 7.55
C VAL A 97 -11.43 -3.90 8.38
N ASP A 98 -12.29 -4.84 8.00
CA ASP A 98 -13.45 -5.20 8.81
C ASP A 98 -12.97 -5.96 10.07
N PRO A 99 -13.20 -5.44 11.29
CA PRO A 99 -12.75 -6.11 12.51
C PRO A 99 -13.39 -7.50 12.69
N ARG A 100 -14.51 -7.80 12.01
CA ARG A 100 -15.19 -9.10 12.09
C ARG A 100 -14.49 -10.21 11.30
N THR A 101 -13.61 -9.87 10.36
CA THR A 101 -12.82 -10.86 9.60
C THR A 101 -11.44 -11.10 10.23
N VAL A 102 -11.07 -10.32 11.23
CA VAL A 102 -9.78 -10.42 11.92
C VAL A 102 -9.79 -11.59 12.89
N ALA A 103 -8.85 -12.52 12.71
CA ALA A 103 -8.59 -13.62 13.63
C ALA A 103 -7.08 -13.83 13.80
N PRO A 104 -6.60 -14.51 14.87
CA PRO A 104 -5.18 -14.82 15.02
C PRO A 104 -4.63 -15.55 13.79
N GLY A 105 -3.53 -15.04 13.21
CA GLY A 105 -2.94 -15.60 11.99
C GLY A 105 -3.66 -15.25 10.69
N VAL A 106 -4.78 -14.51 10.77
CA VAL A 106 -5.60 -14.11 9.62
C VAL A 106 -5.62 -12.60 9.50
N TRP A 107 -5.10 -12.10 8.38
CA TRP A 107 -5.16 -10.69 8.03
C TRP A 107 -6.61 -10.20 7.92
N GLY A 108 -6.88 -8.96 8.31
CA GLY A 108 -8.19 -8.36 8.09
C GLY A 108 -8.49 -8.18 6.59
N GLU A 109 -9.76 -8.24 6.23
CA GLU A 109 -10.25 -8.08 4.85
C GLU A 109 -11.05 -6.79 4.74
N VAL A 110 -11.05 -6.19 3.55
CA VAL A 110 -11.94 -5.08 3.24
C VAL A 110 -13.26 -5.65 2.72
N THR A 111 -14.27 -5.69 3.58
CA THR A 111 -15.63 -6.08 3.21
C THR A 111 -16.40 -4.88 2.66
N GLU A 112 -17.59 -5.10 2.07
CA GLU A 112 -18.50 -4.01 1.69
C GLU A 112 -18.89 -3.12 2.89
N ARG A 113 -19.03 -3.73 4.07
CA ARG A 113 -19.27 -2.99 5.32
C ARG A 113 -18.10 -2.04 5.64
N ALA A 114 -16.87 -2.56 5.63
CA ALA A 114 -15.69 -1.74 5.85
C ALA A 114 -15.55 -0.66 4.78
N TRP A 115 -15.80 -1.00 3.51
CA TRP A 115 -15.77 -0.07 2.39
C TRP A 115 -16.81 1.04 2.51
N GLY A 116 -18.00 0.76 3.02
CA GLY A 116 -19.13 1.71 3.09
C GLY A 116 -20.12 1.56 1.95
N GLY A 117 -20.15 0.40 1.29
CA GLY A 117 -20.99 0.12 0.14
C GLY A 117 -20.42 -1.01 -0.71
N PRO A 118 -20.98 -1.26 -1.90
CA PRO A 118 -20.45 -2.25 -2.82
C PRO A 118 -18.97 -2.03 -3.10
N LEU A 119 -18.18 -3.10 -3.06
CA LEU A 119 -16.77 -3.01 -3.41
C LEU A 119 -16.62 -2.59 -4.87
N PRO A 120 -15.63 -1.77 -5.22
CA PRO A 120 -15.37 -1.42 -6.60
C PRO A 120 -15.06 -2.70 -7.38
N VAL A 121 -15.87 -2.98 -8.39
CA VAL A 121 -15.60 -4.07 -9.33
C VAL A 121 -14.29 -3.75 -10.05
N PRO A 122 -13.37 -4.72 -10.20
CA PRO A 122 -12.23 -4.56 -11.10
C PRO A 122 -12.79 -4.25 -12.50
N SER A 123 -12.46 -3.10 -13.06
CA SER A 123 -12.89 -2.76 -14.41
C SER A 123 -12.24 -3.71 -15.43
N ASP A 124 -13.00 -4.70 -15.89
CA ASP A 124 -12.70 -5.47 -17.08
C ASP A 124 -12.95 -4.61 -18.31
N THR A 125 -12.08 -3.63 -18.60
CA THR A 125 -12.11 -2.95 -19.90
C THR A 125 -11.33 -3.79 -20.90
N PRO A 126 -11.97 -4.43 -21.90
CA PRO A 126 -11.25 -5.01 -23.02
C PRO A 126 -10.70 -3.83 -23.83
N ILE A 127 -9.38 -3.80 -24.05
CA ILE A 127 -8.79 -2.84 -24.99
C ILE A 127 -9.33 -3.19 -26.38
N SER A 128 -10.35 -2.46 -26.84
CA SER A 128 -10.86 -2.52 -28.19
C SER A 128 -9.76 -2.08 -29.15
N ALA A 129 -9.12 -3.05 -29.78
CA ALA A 129 -8.33 -2.82 -30.98
C ALA A 129 -9.27 -2.32 -32.08
N THR A 130 -9.10 -1.08 -32.52
CA THR A 130 -9.59 -0.61 -33.82
C THR A 130 -8.48 0.18 -34.52
N GLN A 131 -7.88 -0.55 -35.47
CA GLN A 131 -7.18 -0.19 -36.70
C GLN A 131 -6.79 1.26 -36.97
N GLN A 132 -5.52 1.43 -37.38
CA GLN A 132 -5.21 2.08 -38.65
C GLN A 132 -4.10 1.34 -39.40
N GLU A 133 -4.38 1.12 -40.68
CA GLU A 133 -3.59 0.40 -41.68
C GLU A 133 -2.34 1.18 -42.11
N ALA A 134 -1.25 0.47 -42.45
CA ALA A 134 -0.51 0.70 -43.70
C ALA A 134 0.60 -0.33 -43.95
N LYS A 135 0.49 -1.00 -45.10
CA LYS A 135 1.54 -1.59 -45.96
C LYS A 135 2.16 -2.96 -45.60
N GLY A 136 2.08 -3.84 -46.61
CA GLY A 136 3.23 -4.66 -47.03
C GLY A 136 3.05 -6.17 -46.91
N HIS A 137 2.98 -6.84 -48.05
CA HIS A 137 2.68 -8.26 -48.21
C HIS A 137 3.94 -9.15 -48.12
N VAL A 138 3.74 -10.41 -47.71
CA VAL A 138 4.47 -11.67 -48.07
C VAL A 138 5.41 -12.35 -47.05
N ARG A 139 4.99 -13.60 -46.72
CA ARG A 139 5.71 -14.83 -46.27
C ARG A 139 6.12 -15.01 -44.80
N GLN A 140 5.45 -15.98 -44.15
CA GLN A 140 5.92 -16.83 -43.04
C GLN A 140 7.12 -17.70 -43.51
N PRO A 141 8.04 -18.16 -42.62
CA PRO A 141 7.70 -18.97 -41.45
C PRO A 141 8.55 -18.75 -40.16
N GLU A 142 8.12 -19.49 -39.13
CA GLU A 142 8.77 -19.82 -37.84
C GLU A 142 8.53 -18.88 -36.65
N GLN A 143 7.83 -19.43 -35.64
CA GLN A 143 7.86 -18.96 -34.25
C GLN A 143 9.29 -19.09 -33.69
N PRO A 144 9.69 -18.21 -32.75
CA PRO A 144 9.67 -18.68 -31.37
C PRO A 144 9.21 -17.63 -30.34
N ARG A 145 8.61 -18.16 -29.27
CA ARG A 145 8.59 -17.65 -27.87
C ARG A 145 8.78 -16.13 -27.66
N SER A 146 7.70 -15.38 -27.42
CA SER A 146 7.81 -14.07 -26.75
C SER A 146 6.63 -13.69 -25.84
N SER A 147 5.70 -14.62 -25.54
CA SER A 147 4.51 -14.34 -24.72
C SER A 147 4.81 -14.07 -23.23
N GLN A 148 6.02 -14.36 -22.74
CA GLN A 148 6.43 -14.07 -21.35
C GLN A 148 6.99 -12.65 -21.16
N SER A 149 7.55 -12.03 -22.20
CA SER A 149 8.18 -10.70 -22.10
C SER A 149 7.15 -9.58 -21.98
N ALA A 150 6.08 -9.64 -22.78
CA ALA A 150 5.01 -8.64 -22.75
C ALA A 150 4.21 -8.65 -21.44
N ALA A 151 3.96 -9.84 -20.86
CA ALA A 151 3.25 -9.98 -19.58
C ALA A 151 4.08 -9.54 -18.37
N ALA A 152 5.41 -9.67 -18.43
CA ALA A 152 6.33 -9.13 -17.43
C ALA A 152 6.40 -7.60 -17.51
N SER A 153 6.54 -7.06 -18.73
CA SER A 153 6.56 -5.62 -19.00
C SER A 153 5.24 -4.93 -18.59
N PHE A 154 4.08 -5.57 -18.80
CA PHE A 154 2.77 -5.08 -18.37
C PHE A 154 2.57 -5.10 -16.84
N LYS A 155 3.17 -6.07 -16.14
CA LYS A 155 3.14 -6.15 -14.68
C LYS A 155 4.05 -5.09 -14.06
N GLU A 156 5.21 -4.85 -14.65
CA GLU A 156 6.15 -3.79 -14.23
C GLU A 156 5.54 -2.41 -14.39
N THR A 157 4.93 -2.09 -15.54
CA THR A 157 4.28 -0.78 -15.74
C THR A 157 3.13 -0.55 -14.77
N ARG A 158 2.34 -1.58 -14.46
CA ARG A 158 1.25 -1.49 -13.46
C ARG A 158 1.76 -1.31 -12.02
N ALA A 159 2.86 -1.96 -11.67
CA ALA A 159 3.48 -1.80 -10.35
C ALA A 159 4.09 -0.40 -10.17
N VAL A 160 4.69 0.15 -11.24
CA VAL A 160 5.20 1.52 -11.25
C VAL A 160 4.06 2.53 -11.15
N GLU A 161 2.97 2.36 -11.89
CA GLU A 161 1.77 3.21 -11.81
C GLU A 161 1.18 3.25 -10.39
N GLN A 162 1.04 2.09 -9.75
CA GLN A 162 0.58 1.99 -8.37
C GLN A 162 1.55 2.66 -7.39
N GLY A 163 2.85 2.50 -7.60
CA GLY A 163 3.88 3.15 -6.79
C GLY A 163 3.87 4.67 -6.89
N VAL A 164 3.77 5.22 -8.11
CA VAL A 164 3.73 6.67 -8.38
C VAL A 164 2.44 7.30 -7.87
N THR A 165 1.29 6.65 -8.11
CA THR A 165 -0.01 7.12 -7.61
C THR A 165 -0.03 7.16 -6.09
N LYS A 166 0.55 6.14 -5.44
CA LYS A 166 0.68 6.09 -3.99
C LYS A 166 1.62 7.17 -3.46
N ALA A 167 2.79 7.35 -4.06
CA ALA A 167 3.75 8.37 -3.65
C ALA A 167 3.17 9.79 -3.81
N PHE A 168 2.37 10.04 -4.84
CA PHE A 168 1.71 11.32 -5.04
C PHE A 168 0.55 11.55 -4.05
N ALA A 169 -0.24 10.52 -3.75
CA ALA A 169 -1.25 10.60 -2.70
C ALA A 169 -0.62 10.86 -1.31
N ASP A 170 0.50 10.21 -1.01
CA ASP A 170 1.28 10.43 0.21
C ASP A 170 1.90 11.85 0.24
N TRP A 171 2.35 12.36 -0.92
CA TRP A 171 2.85 13.74 -1.05
C TRP A 171 1.75 14.79 -0.86
N LEU A 172 0.57 14.61 -1.47
CA LEU A 172 -0.61 15.46 -1.24
C LEU A 172 -1.10 15.40 0.21
N TYR A 173 -0.88 14.28 0.88
CA TYR A 173 -1.19 14.12 2.30
C TYR A 173 -0.19 14.85 3.21
N LEU A 174 1.08 14.95 2.81
CA LEU A 174 2.14 15.64 3.57
C LEU A 174 2.21 17.14 3.30
N HIS A 175 1.72 17.61 2.16
CA HIS A 175 1.65 19.02 1.81
C HIS A 175 0.19 19.46 1.83
N GLU A 176 -0.19 20.36 2.76
CA GLU A 176 -1.54 20.92 2.92
C GLU A 176 -1.99 21.73 1.69
N VAL A 177 -2.22 21.06 0.56
CA VAL A 177 -2.77 21.67 -0.65
C VAL A 177 -4.27 21.44 -0.61
N SER A 178 -5.00 22.39 -0.02
CA SER A 178 -6.47 22.37 -0.02
C SER A 178 -6.99 22.78 -1.40
N VAL A 179 -7.27 21.79 -2.26
CA VAL A 179 -7.88 22.03 -3.57
C VAL A 179 -9.41 21.90 -3.44
N PRO A 180 -10.22 22.88 -3.90
CA PRO A 180 -11.67 22.76 -3.96
C PRO A 180 -12.10 21.51 -4.75
N GLU A 181 -13.15 20.83 -4.30
CA GLU A 181 -13.58 19.49 -4.75
C GLU A 181 -13.77 19.38 -6.28
N THR A 182 -14.27 20.44 -6.93
CA THR A 182 -14.44 20.53 -8.39
C THR A 182 -13.11 20.64 -9.15
N VAL A 183 -12.09 21.24 -8.54
CA VAL A 183 -10.75 21.35 -9.11
C VAL A 183 -9.96 20.07 -8.82
N GLY A 184 -10.16 19.43 -7.66
CA GLY A 184 -9.50 18.16 -7.31
C GLY A 184 -9.82 17.01 -8.26
N ALA A 185 -11.09 16.85 -8.65
CA ALA A 185 -11.50 15.82 -9.60
C ALA A 185 -10.98 16.10 -11.03
N ALA A 186 -11.04 17.34 -11.50
CA ALA A 186 -10.55 17.73 -12.81
C ALA A 186 -9.02 17.64 -12.92
N VAL A 187 -8.29 18.08 -11.87
CA VAL A 187 -6.84 17.96 -11.78
C VAL A 187 -6.43 16.49 -11.67
N GLY A 188 -7.18 15.67 -10.93
CA GLY A 188 -6.92 14.23 -10.82
C GLY A 188 -7.00 13.53 -12.17
N GLU A 189 -8.02 13.80 -12.97
CA GLU A 189 -8.19 13.17 -14.29
C GLU A 189 -7.19 13.70 -15.32
N GLU A 190 -6.90 15.01 -15.36
CA GLU A 190 -5.86 15.54 -16.25
C GLU A 190 -4.46 15.09 -15.85
N PHE A 191 -4.18 14.97 -14.54
CA PHE A 191 -2.91 14.44 -14.05
C PHE A 191 -2.75 12.95 -14.40
N LYS A 192 -3.82 12.15 -14.28
CA LYS A 192 -3.81 10.76 -14.75
C LYS A 192 -3.54 10.68 -16.25
N ARG A 193 -4.19 11.50 -17.07
CA ARG A 193 -3.93 11.55 -18.52
C ARG A 193 -2.50 11.97 -18.83
N TRP A 194 -1.97 12.96 -18.11
CA TRP A 194 -0.59 13.39 -18.26
C TRP A 194 0.41 12.28 -17.86
N LEU A 195 0.19 11.60 -16.73
CA LEU A 195 1.00 10.46 -16.30
C LEU A 195 1.00 9.37 -17.36
N TRP A 196 -0.15 9.07 -17.94
CA TRP A 196 -0.28 8.09 -19.03
C TRP A 196 0.50 8.50 -20.28
N ALA A 197 0.42 9.77 -20.68
CA ALA A 197 1.13 10.27 -21.85
C ALA A 197 2.66 10.38 -21.67
N ASN A 198 3.15 10.47 -20.44
CA ASN A 198 4.56 10.76 -20.14
C ASN A 198 5.25 9.65 -19.31
N ASN A 199 4.64 8.46 -19.22
CA ASN A 199 5.08 7.38 -18.32
C ASN A 199 6.51 6.91 -18.61
N GLU A 200 6.89 6.78 -19.89
CA GLU A 200 8.24 6.32 -20.27
C GLU A 200 9.33 7.34 -19.90
N GLU A 201 9.08 8.62 -20.12
CA GLU A 201 10.00 9.69 -19.71
C GLU A 201 10.10 9.80 -18.19
N LEU A 202 8.98 9.64 -17.48
CA LEU A 202 8.94 9.65 -16.02
C LEU A 202 9.73 8.47 -15.43
N ILE A 203 9.57 7.27 -15.99
CA ILE A 203 10.33 6.06 -15.61
C ILE A 203 11.82 6.30 -15.85
N ALA A 204 12.20 6.83 -17.01
CA ALA A 204 13.59 7.13 -17.33
C ALA A 204 14.20 8.21 -16.41
N ALA A 205 13.41 9.22 -16.03
CA ALA A 205 13.83 10.27 -15.11
C ALA A 205 14.03 9.73 -13.67
N ILE A 206 13.10 8.89 -13.20
CA ILE A 206 13.19 8.25 -11.88
C ILE A 206 14.38 7.27 -11.85
N ALA A 207 14.55 6.45 -12.88
CA ALA A 207 15.68 5.53 -12.99
C ALA A 207 17.03 6.29 -12.98
N ASN A 208 17.12 7.42 -13.70
CA ASN A 208 18.31 8.28 -13.67
C ASN A 208 18.54 8.94 -12.31
N ALA A 209 17.48 9.40 -11.63
CA ALA A 209 17.58 10.01 -10.31
C ALA A 209 18.06 9.00 -9.25
N VAL A 210 17.55 7.77 -9.30
CA VAL A 210 17.97 6.66 -8.44
C VAL A 210 19.43 6.29 -8.73
N ALA A 211 19.82 6.17 -10.00
CA ALA A 211 21.20 5.88 -10.40
C ALA A 211 22.21 6.95 -9.93
N ARG A 212 21.79 8.22 -9.83
CA ARG A 212 22.61 9.32 -9.29
C ARG A 212 22.68 9.32 -7.76
N GLN A 213 21.69 8.75 -7.07
CA GLN A 213 21.72 8.62 -5.60
C GLN A 213 22.53 7.40 -5.13
N THR A 214 22.71 6.36 -5.96
CA THR A 214 23.55 5.19 -5.65
C THR A 214 25.04 5.41 -5.84
N THR A 215 25.48 6.50 -6.46
CA THR A 215 26.88 6.94 -6.40
C THR A 215 27.17 7.64 -5.07
N LEU A 216 27.60 6.87 -4.07
CA LEU A 216 28.31 7.42 -2.90
C LEU A 216 29.61 8.10 -3.38
N PRO A 217 30.03 9.22 -2.79
CA PRO A 217 31.32 9.81 -3.11
C PRO A 217 32.44 8.85 -2.70
N GLU A 218 33.36 8.58 -3.64
CA GLU A 218 34.65 7.93 -3.35
C GLU A 218 35.33 8.67 -2.19
N GLN A 219 35.71 7.93 -1.15
CA GLN A 219 36.55 8.49 -0.09
C GLN A 219 37.88 8.96 -0.69
N PRO A 220 38.37 10.17 -0.37
CA PRO A 220 39.70 10.58 -0.79
C PRO A 220 40.76 9.69 -0.13
N PRO A 221 41.90 9.43 -0.80
CA PRO A 221 42.92 8.54 -0.29
C PRO A 221 43.50 9.05 1.03
N SER A 222 43.65 8.13 1.98
CA SER A 222 44.40 8.31 3.22
C SER A 222 45.80 8.81 2.88
N THR A 223 46.12 10.03 3.28
CA THR A 223 47.51 10.52 3.23
C THR A 223 48.17 10.01 4.51
N ASP A 224 48.94 8.94 4.38
CA ASP A 224 49.85 8.48 5.42
C ASP A 224 50.85 9.59 5.75
N GLU A 225 51.03 9.80 7.05
CA GLU A 225 52.08 10.61 7.65
C GLU A 225 53.48 10.15 7.21
N GLN A 226 54.29 11.08 6.72
CA GLN A 226 55.73 11.20 7.03
C GLN A 226 56.14 12.68 7.02
#